data_AF-A0AAD3MY24-F1
#
_entry.id   AF-A0AAD3MY24-F1
#
_cell.length_a   1.000
_cell.length_b   1.000
_cell.length_c   1.000
_cell.angle_alpha   90.00
_cell.angle_beta   90.00
_cell.angle_gamma   90.00
#
_symmetry.space_group_name_H-M   'P 1'
#
loop_
_entity.id
_entity.type
_entity.pdbx_description
1 polymer ?
#
loop_
_entity_poly.entity_id
_entity_poly.type
_entity_poly.pdbx_seq_one_letter_code
_entity_poly.pdbx_strand_id
1 'polypeptide(L)' 'MLEMKSLQDEPVEGFKITLVDESDMYNWEVAIFGPPNTHYEGGYFKARIKFP' A
#
# COMPACT_ATOMS: atom_id res chain seq x y z
N MET A 1 3.14 14.39 -2.97
CA MET A 1 3.87 13.86 -4.15
C MET A 1 5.21 13.23 -3.78
N LEU A 2 6.05 13.88 -2.96
CA LEU A 2 7.34 13.31 -2.57
C LEU A 2 7.19 11.96 -1.82
N GLU A 3 6.24 11.88 -0.89
CA GLU A 3 6.02 10.66 -0.09
C GLU A 3 5.58 9.45 -0.92
N MET A 4 4.63 9.62 -1.85
CA MET A 4 4.19 8.49 -2.67
C MET A 4 5.31 7.97 -3.58
N LYS A 5 6.12 8.90 -4.12
CA LYS A 5 7.29 8.53 -4.90
C LYS A 5 8.32 7.79 -4.05
N SER A 6 8.60 8.27 -2.83
CA SER A 6 9.49 7.58 -1.89
C SER A 6 9.00 6.17 -1.55
N LEU A 7 7.68 5.97 -1.37
CA LEU A 7 7.10 4.65 -1.09
C LEU A 7 7.11 3.70 -2.30
N GLN A 8 7.23 4.22 -3.51
CA GLN A 8 7.40 3.42 -4.73
C GLN A 8 8.87 3.09 -4.98
N ASP A 9 9.77 4.04 -4.74
CA ASP A 9 11.22 3.87 -4.90
C ASP A 9 11.80 2.97 -3.79
N GLU A 10 11.29 3.09 -2.56
CA GLU A 10 11.65 2.30 -1.39
C GLU A 10 10.40 1.68 -0.74
N PRO A 11 9.89 0.55 -1.30
CA PRO A 11 8.69 -0.09 -0.79
C PRO A 11 8.92 -0.69 0.60
N VAL A 12 7.96 -0.46 1.50
CA VAL A 12 7.95 -1.08 2.83
C VAL A 12 7.66 -2.57 2.67
N GLU A 13 8.44 -3.42 3.34
CA GLU A 13 8.28 -4.87 3.28
C GLU A 13 6.86 -5.28 3.66
N GLY A 14 6.24 -6.12 2.82
CA GLY A 14 4.86 -6.59 3.02
C GLY A 14 3.79 -5.57 2.63
N PHE A 15 4.15 -4.39 2.13
CA PHE A 15 3.20 -3.39 1.64
C PHE A 15 3.46 -3.04 0.17
N LYS A 16 2.37 -2.84 -0.58
CA LYS A 16 2.41 -2.24 -1.91
C LYS A 16 1.35 -1.15 -1.99
N ILE A 17 1.76 0.04 -2.41
CA ILE A 17 0.91 1.23 -2.46
C ILE A 17 0.77 1.67 -3.92
N THR A 18 -0.45 1.88 -4.36
CA THR A 18 -0.79 2.35 -5.71
C THR A 18 -1.88 3.41 -5.64
N LEU A 19 -2.03 4.21 -6.70
CA LEU A 19 -3.25 5.01 -6.86
C LEU A 19 -4.42 4.10 -7.24
N VAL A 20 -5.61 4.48 -6.79
CA VAL A 20 -6.85 3.87 -7.27
C VAL A 20 -7.12 4.28 -8.72
N ASP A 21 -6.82 5.54 -9.05
CA ASP A 21 -6.91 6.15 -10.37
C ASP A 21 -5.69 7.06 -10.56
N GLU A 22 -4.97 6.94 -11.68
CA GLU A 22 -3.77 7.75 -11.95
C GLU A 22 -4.07 9.25 -12.05
N SER A 23 -5.32 9.63 -12.34
CA SER A 23 -5.77 11.02 -12.36
C SER A 23 -6.13 11.59 -10.98
N ASP A 24 -6.23 10.73 -9.95
CA ASP A 24 -6.61 11.10 -8.58
C ASP A 24 -5.52 10.72 -7.57
N MET A 25 -4.70 11.70 -7.21
CA MET A 25 -3.60 11.52 -6.27
C MET A 25 -4.03 11.43 -4.79
N TYR A 26 -5.32 11.52 -4.47
CA TYR A 26 -5.82 11.54 -3.08
C TYR A 26 -6.44 10.21 -2.64
N ASN A 27 -6.65 9.26 -3.56
CA ASN A 27 -7.21 7.96 -3.26
C ASN A 27 -6.22 6.85 -3.57
N TRP A 28 -5.68 6.23 -2.52
CA TRP A 28 -4.64 5.20 -2.63
C TRP A 28 -5.21 3.82 -2.27
N GLU A 29 -4.74 2.79 -2.96
CA GLU A 29 -4.93 1.38 -2.60
C GLU A 29 -3.64 0.83 -1.98
N VAL A 30 -3.79 0.13 -0.86
CA VAL A 30 -2.69 -0.53 -0.15
C VAL A 30 -2.95 -2.02 -0.11
N ALA A 31 -2.05 -2.80 -0.69
CA ALA A 31 -2.00 -4.25 -0.54
C ALA A 31 -1.03 -4.60 0.59
N ILE A 32 -1.46 -5.49 1.50
CA ILE A 32 -0.72 -5.92 2.67
C ILE A 32 -0.56 -7.44 2.61
N PHE A 33 0.68 -7.90 2.70
CA PHE A 33 1.05 -9.31 2.72
C PHE A 33 1.35 -9.73 4.16
N GLY A 34 0.68 -10.77 4.61
CA GLY A 34 0.83 -11.31 5.95
C GLY A 34 2.23 -11.88 6.18
N PRO A 35 2.96 -11.41 7.21
CA PRO A 35 4.31 -11.89 7.48
C PRO A 35 4.33 -13.37 7.90
N PRO A 36 5.41 -14.11 7.59
CA PRO A 36 5.57 -15.49 8.03
C PRO A 36 5.68 -15.59 9.56
N ASN A 37 5.27 -16.73 10.11
CA ASN A 37 5.26 -17.03 11.54
C ASN A 37 4.35 -16.10 12.37
N THR A 38 3.27 -15.60 11.76
CA THR A 38 2.23 -14.83 12.44
C THR A 38 0.86 -15.43 12.16
N HIS A 39 -0.17 -15.03 12.90
CA HIS A 39 -1.56 -15.42 12.60
C HIS A 39 -2.06 -14.93 11.23
N TYR A 40 -1.34 -13.99 10.61
CA TYR A 40 -1.69 -13.41 9.31
C TYR A 40 -0.91 -14.04 8.17
N GLU A 41 0.00 -14.98 8.44
CA GLU A 41 0.86 -15.63 7.42
C GLU A 41 0.06 -16.11 6.21
N GLY A 42 0.55 -15.80 5.01
CA GLY A 42 -0.12 -16.12 3.74
C GLY A 42 -1.36 -15.27 3.43
N GLY A 43 -1.74 -14.35 4.33
CA GLY A 43 -2.84 -13.43 4.14
C GLY A 43 -2.55 -12.36 3.09
N TYR A 44 -3.59 -11.96 2.35
CA TYR A 44 -3.57 -10.83 1.43
C TYR A 44 -4.73 -9.90 1.77
N PHE A 45 -4.40 -8.69 2.22
CA PHE A 45 -5.37 -7.71 2.68
C PHE A 45 -5.31 -6.46 1.81
N LYS A 46 -6.47 -5.82 1.61
CA LYS A 46 -6.57 -4.56 0.88
C LYS A 46 -7.13 -3.48 1.79
N ALA A 47 -6.53 -2.30 1.74
CA ALA A 47 -7.00 -1.10 2.41
C ALA A 47 -7.06 0.08 1.42
N ARG A 48 -7.89 1.08 1.74
CA ARG A 48 -7.96 2.35 1.00
C ARG A 48 -7.60 3.50 1.92
N ILE A 49 -6.75 4.39 1.43
CA ILE A 49 -6.40 5.64 2.11
C ILE A 49 -6.98 6.77 1.27
N LYS A 50 -7.75 7.64 1.93
CA LYS A 50 -8.28 8.85 1.32
C LYS A 50 -7.72 10.05 2.06
N PHE A 51 -6.99 10.89 1.34
CA PHE A 51 -6.49 12.16 1.84
C PHE A 51 -7.61 13.23 1.76
N PRO A 52 -7.61 14.21 2.69
CA PRO A 52 -8.59 15.30 2.69
C PRO A 52 -8.45 16.22 1.46
#